data_AF-A0A951DR17-F1
#
_entry.id   AF-A0A951DR17-F1
#
_cell.length_a   1.000
_cell.length_b   1.000
_cell.length_c   1.000
_cell.angle_alpha   90.00
_cell.angle_beta   90.00
_cell.angle_gamma   90.00
#
_symmetry.space_group_name_H-M   'P 1'
#
loop_
_entity.id
_entity.type
_entity.pdbx_description
1 polymer ?
#
loop_
_entity_poly.entity_id
_entity_poly.type
_entity_poly.pdbx_seq_one_letter_code
_entity_poly.pdbx_strand_id
1 'polypeptide(L)'
;MSSGTQSSSSQNIGSPISNQCYNVISALQAKLEGLEAYRKYAQSDSNQQIWQQLTQLDTQAVQVLTQQLEQMAQSGQLRMNQPGQTTGRP
;
A
#
# COMPACT_ATOMS: atom_id res chain seq x y z
N MET A 1 -11.05 35.53 -33.40
CA MET A 1 -11.70 35.28 -32.09
C MET A 1 -11.14 33.97 -31.56
N SER A 2 -10.35 34.06 -30.48
CA SER A 2 -9.56 32.97 -29.92
C SER A 2 -10.42 32.10 -29.01
N SER A 3 -10.68 30.86 -29.38
CA SER A 3 -11.29 29.87 -28.49
C SER A 3 -10.18 29.18 -27.71
N GLY A 4 -10.06 29.55 -26.43
CA GLY A 4 -9.11 28.99 -25.48
C GLY A 4 -9.35 27.50 -25.24
N THR A 5 -8.28 26.72 -25.38
CA THR A 5 -8.16 25.37 -24.86
C THR A 5 -8.24 25.43 -23.33
N GLN A 6 -9.42 25.15 -22.77
CA GLN A 6 -9.56 24.88 -21.35
C GLN A 6 -9.08 23.46 -21.11
N SER A 7 -7.76 23.32 -21.00
CA SER A 7 -7.11 22.16 -20.43
C SER A 7 -7.56 22.07 -18.98
N SER A 8 -8.54 21.20 -18.71
CA SER A 8 -8.84 20.72 -17.37
C SER A 8 -7.64 19.94 -16.87
N SER A 9 -6.61 20.66 -16.43
CA SER A 9 -5.57 20.15 -15.55
C SER A 9 -6.23 19.88 -14.21
N SER A 10 -6.93 18.76 -14.13
CA SER A 10 -7.25 18.09 -12.88
C SER A 10 -5.90 17.85 -12.23
N GLN A 11 -5.51 18.81 -11.40
CA GLN A 11 -4.32 18.79 -10.58
C GLN A 11 -4.50 17.58 -9.69
N ASN A 12 -3.96 16.45 -10.17
CA ASN A 12 -3.90 15.21 -9.47
C ASN A 12 -2.95 15.51 -8.31
N ILE A 13 -3.51 16.00 -7.20
CA ILE A 13 -2.85 16.05 -5.89
C ILE A 13 -2.66 14.58 -5.53
N GLY A 14 -1.74 13.94 -6.23
CA GLY A 14 -1.44 12.53 -6.11
C GLY A 14 -0.91 12.35 -4.71
N SER A 15 -1.56 11.46 -3.96
CA SER A 15 -1.09 11.04 -2.65
C SER A 15 0.43 10.83 -2.67
N PRO A 16 1.15 11.17 -1.58
CA PRO A 16 2.61 11.06 -1.50
C PRO A 16 3.16 9.63 -1.68
N ILE A 17 2.27 8.67 -1.91
CA ILE A 17 2.52 7.26 -2.17
C ILE A 17 1.69 6.83 -3.38
N SER A 18 2.27 5.99 -4.24
CA SER A 18 1.54 5.35 -5.32
C SER A 18 0.34 4.56 -4.77
N ASN A 19 -0.80 4.55 -5.48
CA ASN A 19 -2.02 3.82 -5.06
C ASN A 19 -1.72 2.34 -4.74
N GLN A 20 -0.78 1.72 -5.46
CA GLN A 20 -0.35 0.36 -5.19
C GLN A 20 0.34 0.21 -3.83
N CYS A 21 1.19 1.17 -3.45
CA CYS A 21 1.81 1.18 -2.14
C CYS A 21 0.77 1.36 -1.02
N TYR A 22 -0.22 2.23 -1.24
CA TYR A 22 -1.34 2.37 -0.30
C TYR A 22 -2.13 1.08 -0.12
N ASN A 23 -2.43 0.36 -1.21
CA ASN A 23 -3.14 -0.91 -1.16
C ASN A 23 -2.36 -1.96 -0.34
N VAL A 24 -1.04 -2.05 -0.54
CA VAL A 24 -0.18 -2.98 0.19
C VAL A 24 -0.08 -2.61 1.67
N ILE A 25 0.06 -1.32 2.00
CA ILE A 25 0.06 -0.84 3.39
C ILE A 25 -1.29 -1.14 4.07
N SER A 26 -2.40 -0.89 3.38
CA SER A 26 -3.74 -1.15 3.90
C SER A 26 -3.98 -2.63 4.15
N ALA A 27 -3.54 -3.50 3.23
CA ALA A 27 -3.61 -4.94 3.41
C ALA A 27 -2.73 -5.42 4.58
N LEU A 28 -1.54 -4.83 4.74
CA LEU A 28 -0.63 -5.13 5.85
C LEU A 28 -1.26 -4.74 7.19
N GLN A 29 -1.85 -3.54 7.29
CA GLN A 29 -2.55 -3.08 8.49
C GLN A 29 -3.63 -4.08 8.91
N ALA A 30 -4.52 -4.44 7.99
CA ALA A 30 -5.63 -5.36 8.27
C ALA A 30 -5.13 -6.74 8.76
N LYS A 31 -4.00 -7.22 8.24
CA LYS A 31 -3.37 -8.48 8.69
C LYS A 31 -2.81 -8.39 10.10
N LEU A 32 -2.17 -7.27 10.45
CA LEU A 32 -1.64 -7.07 11.80
C LEU A 32 -2.77 -6.96 12.84
N GLU A 33 -3.85 -6.26 12.52
CA GLU A 33 -5.04 -6.19 13.37
C GLU A 33 -5.67 -7.59 13.58
N GLY A 34 -5.74 -8.40 12.52
CA GLY A 34 -6.18 -9.79 12.60
C GLY A 34 -5.31 -10.64 13.54
N LEU A 35 -3.98 -10.52 13.43
CA LEU A 35 -3.04 -11.22 14.32
C LEU A 35 -3.25 -10.86 15.80
N GLU A 36 -3.48 -9.58 16.10
CA GLU A 36 -3.80 -9.16 17.47
C GLU A 36 -5.12 -9.76 17.98
N ALA A 37 -6.13 -9.83 17.11
CA ALA A 37 -7.40 -10.48 17.45
C ALA A 37 -7.22 -11.98 17.72
N TYR A 38 -6.48 -12.71 16.87
CA TYR A 38 -6.22 -14.14 17.09
C TYR A 38 -5.47 -14.39 18.39
N ARG A 39 -4.50 -13.53 18.76
CA ARG A 39 -3.79 -13.65 20.04
C ARG A 39 -4.73 -13.49 21.23
N LYS A 40 -5.67 -12.55 21.17
CA LYS A 40 -6.69 -12.37 22.21
C LYS A 40 -7.60 -13.60 22.30
N TYR A 41 -8.09 -14.09 21.17
CA TYR A 41 -9.00 -15.25 21.17
C TYR A 41 -8.30 -16.55 21.54
N ALA A 42 -7.04 -16.75 21.16
CA ALA A 42 -6.26 -17.91 21.58
C ALA A 42 -6.13 -18.00 23.11
N GLN A 43 -6.20 -16.89 23.85
CA GLN A 43 -6.15 -16.90 25.32
C GLN A 43 -7.50 -17.20 25.98
N SER A 44 -8.61 -16.97 25.29
CA SER A 44 -9.96 -17.03 25.87
C SER A 44 -10.84 -18.16 25.30
N ASP A 45 -10.49 -18.68 24.13
CA ASP A 45 -11.31 -19.61 23.36
C ASP A 45 -10.74 -21.03 23.35
N SER A 46 -11.62 -22.03 23.36
CA SER A 46 -11.28 -23.46 23.36
C SER A 46 -10.62 -23.92 22.05
N ASN A 47 -10.88 -23.22 20.94
CA ASN A 47 -10.38 -23.58 19.61
C ASN A 47 -9.02 -22.94 19.30
N GLN A 48 -8.05 -23.08 20.22
CA GLN A 48 -6.70 -22.55 20.05
C GLN A 48 -6.03 -22.98 18.74
N GLN A 49 -6.32 -24.19 18.24
CA GLN A 49 -5.74 -24.69 16.99
C GLN A 49 -6.12 -23.84 15.78
N ILE A 50 -7.36 -23.36 15.70
CA ILE A 50 -7.82 -22.50 14.60
C ILE A 50 -7.06 -21.16 14.64
N TRP A 51 -6.95 -20.55 15.82
CA TRP A 51 -6.24 -19.29 16.00
C TRP A 51 -4.75 -19.40 15.70
N GLN A 52 -4.11 -20.52 16.09
CA GLN A 52 -2.72 -20.80 15.74
C GLN A 52 -2.52 -20.99 14.23
N GLN A 53 -3.43 -21.68 13.55
CA GLN A 53 -3.35 -21.87 12.10
C GLN A 53 -3.53 -20.55 11.36
N LEU A 54 -4.51 -19.74 11.74
CA LEU A 54 -4.72 -18.40 11.16
C LEU A 54 -3.53 -17.48 11.42
N THR A 55 -2.92 -17.56 12.61
CA THR A 55 -1.70 -16.83 12.94
C THR A 55 -0.55 -17.18 11.99
N GLN A 56 -0.34 -18.46 11.69
CA GLN A 56 0.72 -18.89 10.75
C GLN A 56 0.47 -18.39 9.33
N LEU A 57 -0.78 -18.44 8.85
CA LEU A 57 -1.14 -17.97 7.51
C LEU A 57 -0.96 -16.45 7.39
N ASP A 58 -1.46 -15.69 8.35
CA ASP A 58 -1.34 -14.23 8.31
C ASP A 58 0.11 -13.77 8.56
N THR A 59 0.91 -14.51 9.32
CA THR A 59 2.35 -14.25 9.46
C THR A 59 3.08 -14.39 8.11
N GLN A 60 2.77 -15.44 7.33
CA GLN A 60 3.33 -15.60 5.98
C GLN A 60 2.86 -14.48 5.04
N ALA A 61 1.58 -14.11 5.10
CA ALA A 61 1.05 -13.00 4.30
C ALA A 61 1.74 -11.67 4.63
N VAL A 62 1.97 -11.38 5.91
CA VAL A 62 2.70 -10.19 6.37
C VAL A 62 4.12 -10.15 5.81
N GLN A 63 4.84 -11.27 5.81
CA GLN A 63 6.19 -11.35 5.23
C GLN A 63 6.19 -11.02 3.73
N VAL A 64 5.25 -11.59 2.97
CA VAL A 64 5.11 -11.32 1.53
C VAL A 64 4.78 -9.85 1.27
N LEU A 65 3.84 -9.28 2.02
CA LEU A 65 3.45 -7.87 1.88
C LEU A 65 4.58 -6.92 2.26
N THR A 66 5.35 -7.25 3.29
CA THR A 66 6.53 -6.46 3.72
C THR A 66 7.60 -6.47 2.64
N GLN A 67 7.92 -7.65 2.10
CA GLN A 67 8.90 -7.77 1.02
C GLN A 67 8.48 -7.01 -0.24
N GLN A 68 7.20 -7.06 -0.60
CA GLN A 68 6.65 -6.28 -1.71
C GLN A 68 6.80 -4.77 -1.46
N LEU A 69 6.57 -4.33 -0.22
CA LEU A 69 6.70 -2.93 0.20
C LEU A 69 8.17 -2.47 0.15
N GLU A 70 9.10 -3.30 0.59
CA GLU A 70 10.54 -3.06 0.47
C GLU A 70 10.98 -2.93 -1.00
N GLN A 71 10.49 -3.80 -1.89
CA GLN A 71 10.78 -3.69 -3.33
C GLN A 71 10.22 -2.42 -3.94
N MET A 72 9.00 -2.00 -3.56
CA MET A 72 8.43 -0.72 -4.00
C MET A 72 9.22 0.48 -3.46
N ALA A 73 9.76 0.36 -2.25
CA ALA A 73 10.63 1.37 -1.66
C ALA A 73 11.96 1.52 -2.40
N GLN A 74 12.60 0.41 -2.72
CA GLN A 74 13.89 0.37 -3.41
C GLN A 74 13.78 0.76 -4.89
N SER A 75 12.69 0.38 -5.56
CA SER A 75 12.45 0.72 -6.98
C SER A 75 12.11 2.18 -7.23
N GLY A 76 12.00 3.00 -6.18
CA GLY A 76 11.63 4.40 -6.30
C GLY A 76 10.17 4.62 -6.68
N GLN A 77 9.33 3.58 -6.71
CA GLN A 77 7.87 3.69 -6.92
C GLN A 77 7.16 4.45 -5.79
N LEU A 78 7.84 4.69 -4.66
CA LEU A 78 7.42 5.63 -3.63
C LEU A 78 7.52 7.09 -4.09
N ARG A 79 8.39 7.41 -5.05
CA ARG A 79 8.58 8.74 -5.59
C ARG A 79 8.00 8.79 -6.99
N MET A 80 6.96 9.60 -7.16
CA MET A 80 6.47 9.99 -8.47
C MET A 80 7.66 10.43 -9.34
N ASN A 81 7.92 9.73 -10.44
CA ASN A 81 8.72 10.28 -11.54
C ASN A 81 8.10 11.64 -11.89
N GLN A 82 8.81 12.74 -11.62
CA GLN A 82 8.42 14.08 -12.03
C GLN A 82 8.22 14.10 -13.56
N PRO A 83 7.01 14.30 -14.08
CA PRO A 83 6.82 14.72 -15.46
C PRO A 83 7.02 16.24 -15.48
N GLY A 84 8.28 16.67 -15.59
CA GLY A 84 8.66 18.08 -15.54
C GLY A 84 9.80 18.48 -16.46
N GLN A 85 10.30 17.59 -17.34
CA GLN A 85 11.20 18.00 -18.43
C GLN A 85 10.38 18.59 -19.58
N THR A 86 9.87 19.79 -19.38
CA THR A 86 9.50 20.69 -20.48
C THR A 86 10.30 21.96 -20.33
N THR A 87 11.24 22.20 -21.25
CA THR A 87 11.54 23.50 -21.90
C THR A 87 13.01 23.54 -22.33
N GLY A 88 13.27 23.05 -23.54
CA GLY A 88 14.43 23.39 -24.35
C GLY A 88 13.92 23.77 -25.75
N ARG A 89 13.44 25.00 -25.87
CA ARG A 89 12.87 25.59 -27.10
C ARG A 89 14.02 25.99 -28.04
N PRO A 90 13.95 25.77 -29.37
CA PRO A 90 14.82 26.45 -30.33
C PRO A 90 14.45 27.93 -30.47
#